data_AF-A0A951HUU3-F1
#
_entry.id   AF-A0A951HUU3-F1
#
_cell.length_a   1.000
_cell.length_b   1.000
_cell.length_c   1.000
_cell.angle_alpha   90.00
_cell.angle_beta   90.00
_cell.angle_gamma   90.00
#
_symmetry.space_group_name_H-M   'P 1'
#
loop_
_entity.id
_entity.type
_entity.pdbx_description
1 polymer ?
#
loop_
_entity_poly.entity_id
_entity_poly.type
_entity_poly.pdbx_seq_one_letter_code
_entity_poly.pdbx_strand_id
1 'polypeptide(L)'
;RMLGYDVVIVDPRTAFASVERFPDVKIIAEWPDKALPPLGIDRYTAFVALTHDPKIDDPALLHALSKDCFYIGALGSKKTHARRVERLKAAGLGEAEIARIHAPIGLAIGAVSPAEIAVSIMAEITARLRQQADAKDAAA
;
A
#
# COMPACT_ATOMS: atom_id res chain seq x y z
N ARG A 1 -14.12 1.45 -1.91
CA ARG A 1 -15.50 1.97 -2.14
C ARG A 1 -16.58 1.13 -1.47
N MET A 2 -16.82 -0.13 -1.87
CA MET A 2 -17.86 -0.97 -1.22
C MET A 2 -17.74 -1.06 0.31
N LEU A 3 -16.50 -1.03 0.81
CA LEU A 3 -16.18 -1.07 2.25
C LEU A 3 -16.05 0.32 2.90
N GLY A 4 -16.55 1.39 2.27
CA GLY A 4 -16.60 2.73 2.84
C GLY A 4 -15.31 3.57 2.72
N TYR A 5 -14.23 3.04 2.16
CA TYR A 5 -13.00 3.81 1.92
C TYR A 5 -13.18 4.86 0.81
N ASP A 6 -12.67 6.07 1.05
CA ASP A 6 -12.34 7.05 0.02
C ASP A 6 -11.09 6.57 -0.73
N VAL A 7 -11.18 6.46 -2.06
CA VAL A 7 -10.16 5.79 -2.88
C VAL A 7 -9.55 6.78 -3.85
N VAL A 8 -8.22 6.84 -3.83
CA VAL A 8 -7.41 7.61 -4.78
C VAL A 8 -6.41 6.67 -5.44
N ILE A 9 -6.30 6.77 -6.77
CA ILE A 9 -5.30 6.05 -7.57
C ILE A 9 -4.24 7.05 -8.00
N VAL A 10 -2.97 6.72 -7.74
CA VAL A 10 -1.80 7.46 -8.23
C VAL A 10 -1.03 6.54 -9.17
N ASP A 11 -0.97 6.88 -10.44
CA ASP A 11 -0.15 6.15 -11.41
C ASP A 11 0.26 7.09 -12.57
N PRO A 12 1.56 7.35 -12.79
CA PRO A 12 2.01 8.20 -13.89
C PRO A 12 1.76 7.58 -15.27
N ARG A 13 1.40 6.29 -15.34
CA ARG A 13 1.17 5.56 -16.59
C ARG A 13 -0.32 5.63 -16.94
N THR A 14 -0.69 6.64 -17.74
CA THR A 14 -2.08 6.91 -18.16
C THR A 14 -2.78 5.74 -18.86
N ALA A 15 -2.03 4.83 -19.48
CA ALA A 15 -2.58 3.58 -20.03
C ALA A 15 -3.18 2.65 -18.97
N PHE A 16 -2.73 2.75 -17.71
CA PHE A 16 -3.22 1.93 -16.61
C PHE A 16 -4.25 2.66 -15.74
N ALA A 17 -4.10 3.96 -15.50
CA ALA A 17 -5.03 4.73 -14.70
C ALA A 17 -5.77 5.76 -15.58
N SER A 18 -6.97 5.39 -16.03
CA SER A 18 -7.88 6.28 -16.77
C SER A 18 -9.27 6.29 -16.15
N VAL A 19 -10.00 7.39 -16.38
CA VAL A 19 -11.38 7.56 -15.90
C VAL A 19 -12.31 6.51 -16.50
N GLU A 20 -12.04 6.04 -17.72
CA GLU A 20 -12.84 4.98 -18.35
C GLU A 20 -12.72 3.65 -17.60
N ARG A 21 -11.52 3.35 -17.05
CA ARG A 21 -11.28 2.13 -16.28
C ARG A 21 -11.79 2.21 -14.85
N PHE A 22 -11.73 3.40 -14.25
CA PHE A 22 -12.12 3.63 -12.86
C PHE A 22 -13.08 4.81 -12.77
N PRO A 23 -14.34 4.63 -13.20
CA PRO A 23 -15.34 5.68 -13.06
C PRO A 23 -15.55 6.04 -11.58
N ASP A 24 -15.65 7.34 -11.32
CA ASP A 24 -15.85 7.93 -9.99
C ASP A 24 -14.77 7.57 -8.94
N VAL A 25 -13.54 7.31 -9.39
CA VAL A 25 -12.36 7.23 -8.54
C VAL A 25 -11.48 8.42 -8.85
N LYS A 26 -10.96 9.10 -7.82
CA LYS A 26 -9.98 10.17 -8.03
C LYS A 26 -8.69 9.55 -8.56
N ILE A 27 -8.29 9.94 -9.76
CA ILE A 27 -7.05 9.51 -10.40
C ILE A 27 -6.08 10.69 -10.47
N ILE A 28 -4.86 10.48 -10.03
CA ILE A 28 -3.75 11.43 -10.15
C ILE A 28 -2.71 10.80 -11.07
N ALA A 29 -2.69 11.26 -12.32
CA ALA A 29 -1.77 10.77 -13.36
C ALA A 29 -0.40 11.45 -13.26
N GLU A 30 0.29 11.26 -12.13
CA GLU A 30 1.57 11.88 -11.82
C GLU A 30 2.44 10.94 -10.97
N TRP A 31 3.75 11.17 -10.96
CA TRP A 31 4.69 10.39 -10.17
C TRP A 31 4.44 10.53 -8.64
N PRO A 32 4.68 9.47 -7.84
CA PRO A 32 4.36 9.46 -6.41
C PRO A 32 5.03 10.58 -5.60
N ASP A 33 6.26 10.96 -5.94
CA ASP A 33 7.02 12.04 -5.31
C ASP A 33 6.34 13.41 -5.43
N LYS A 34 5.55 13.61 -6.48
CA LYS A 34 4.76 14.84 -6.67
C LYS A 34 3.31 14.68 -6.23
N ALA A 35 2.71 13.51 -6.44
CA ALA A 35 1.30 13.27 -6.20
C ALA A 35 0.96 13.09 -4.71
N LEU A 36 1.83 12.40 -3.95
CA LEU A 36 1.53 12.04 -2.55
C LEU A 36 1.66 13.21 -1.56
N PRO A 37 2.69 14.08 -1.62
CA PRO A 37 2.82 15.18 -0.65
C PRO A 37 1.57 16.10 -0.55
N PRO A 38 0.97 16.60 -1.65
CA PRO A 38 -0.23 17.41 -1.57
C PRO A 38 -1.50 16.59 -1.29
N LEU A 39 -1.47 15.26 -1.46
CA LEU A 39 -2.60 14.39 -1.11
C LEU A 39 -2.77 14.29 0.41
N GLY A 40 -1.71 14.54 1.19
CA GLY A 40 -1.80 14.63 2.65
C GLY A 40 -2.11 13.31 3.34
N ILE A 41 -1.61 12.19 2.80
CA ILE A 41 -1.79 10.87 3.45
C ILE A 41 -1.20 10.87 4.85
N ASP A 42 -1.81 10.08 5.74
CA ASP A 42 -1.52 10.10 7.17
C ASP A 42 -1.80 8.74 7.84
N ARG A 43 -1.78 8.72 9.18
CA ARG A 43 -2.06 7.54 9.99
C ARG A 43 -3.44 6.91 9.80
N TYR A 44 -4.40 7.58 9.16
CA TYR A 44 -5.71 7.02 8.85
C TYR A 44 -5.78 6.43 7.43
N THR A 45 -4.65 6.43 6.72
CA THR A 45 -4.56 5.95 5.34
C THR A 45 -4.09 4.48 5.29
N ALA A 46 -4.79 3.66 4.50
CA ALA A 46 -4.27 2.38 4.03
C ALA A 46 -3.56 2.57 2.70
N PHE A 47 -2.23 2.43 2.69
CA PHE A 47 -1.42 2.58 1.51
C PHE A 47 -1.18 1.23 0.83
N VAL A 48 -1.33 1.18 -0.50
CA VAL A 48 -1.25 -0.06 -1.28
C VAL A 48 -0.41 0.16 -2.55
N ALA A 49 0.74 -0.50 -2.65
CA ALA A 49 1.63 -0.48 -3.81
C ALA A 49 1.39 -1.71 -4.71
N LEU A 50 1.01 -1.49 -5.97
CA LEU A 50 0.54 -2.57 -6.88
C LEU A 50 1.34 -2.68 -8.19
N THR A 51 2.40 -1.90 -8.40
CA THR A 51 2.98 -1.76 -9.74
C THR A 51 4.10 -2.76 -10.04
N HIS A 52 4.82 -3.23 -9.00
CA HIS A 52 6.11 -3.92 -9.10
C HIS A 52 7.24 -3.11 -9.73
N ASP A 53 6.99 -1.88 -10.18
CA ASP A 53 8.00 -1.01 -10.76
C ASP A 53 8.71 -0.26 -9.61
N PRO A 54 10.02 -0.50 -9.36
CA PRO A 54 10.76 0.19 -8.31
C PRO A 54 10.73 1.71 -8.45
N LYS A 55 10.61 2.25 -9.67
CA LYS A 55 10.57 3.70 -9.91
C LYS A 55 9.28 4.33 -9.39
N ILE A 56 8.22 3.54 -9.24
CA ILE A 56 6.92 3.99 -8.73
C ILE A 56 6.76 3.52 -7.27
N ASP A 57 6.88 2.20 -7.02
CA ASP A 57 6.60 1.63 -5.70
C ASP A 57 7.58 2.12 -4.63
N ASP A 58 8.89 2.18 -4.89
CA ASP A 58 9.87 2.51 -3.85
C ASP A 58 9.71 3.95 -3.31
N PRO A 59 9.67 5.03 -4.13
CA PRO A 59 9.44 6.38 -3.59
C PRO A 59 8.07 6.52 -2.92
N ALA A 60 7.06 5.80 -3.40
CA ALA A 60 5.73 5.81 -2.79
C ALA A 60 5.71 5.14 -1.41
N LEU A 61 6.41 4.01 -1.25
CA LEU A 61 6.55 3.31 0.02
C LEU A 61 7.36 4.11 1.04
N LEU A 62 8.46 4.76 0.61
CA LEU A 62 9.22 5.68 1.45
C LEU A 62 8.32 6.78 2.01
N HIS A 63 7.50 7.39 1.15
CA HIS A 63 6.55 8.42 1.58
C HIS A 63 5.51 7.87 2.55
N ALA A 64 4.87 6.73 2.25
CA ALA A 64 3.86 6.13 3.10
C ALA A 64 4.38 5.76 4.49
N LEU A 65 5.60 5.23 4.58
CA LEU A 65 6.28 4.93 5.84
C LEU A 65 6.53 6.20 6.66
N SER A 66 7.00 7.28 6.01
CA SER A 66 7.23 8.57 6.67
C SER A 66 5.96 9.26 7.19
N LYS A 67 4.78 8.85 6.69
CA LYS A 67 3.47 9.39 7.05
C LYS A 67 2.70 8.54 8.06
N ASP A 68 3.34 7.49 8.55
CA ASP A 68 2.77 6.58 9.53
C ASP A 68 1.41 5.96 9.14
N CYS A 69 1.18 5.72 7.85
CA CYS A 69 -0.02 5.03 7.37
C CYS A 69 -0.28 3.76 8.19
N PHE A 70 -1.51 3.55 8.68
CA PHE A 70 -1.83 2.42 9.58
C PHE A 70 -1.62 1.06 8.89
N TYR A 71 -1.71 1.05 7.57
CA TYR A 71 -1.48 -0.10 6.73
C TYR A 71 -0.61 0.29 5.53
N ILE A 72 0.43 -0.50 5.26
CA ILE A 72 1.31 -0.34 4.11
C ILE A 72 1.47 -1.71 3.48
N GLY A 73 0.78 -1.95 2.38
CA GLY A 73 0.82 -3.21 1.65
C GLY A 73 1.54 -3.07 0.32
N ALA A 74 2.31 -4.10 -0.07
CA ALA A 74 2.99 -4.09 -1.35
C ALA A 74 2.86 -5.44 -2.06
N LEU A 75 2.23 -5.42 -3.24
CA LEU A 75 2.04 -6.60 -4.07
C LEU A 75 3.39 -7.22 -4.46
N GLY A 76 3.45 -8.54 -4.50
CA GLY A 76 4.57 -9.29 -5.06
C GLY A 76 4.88 -10.56 -4.29
N SER A 77 5.53 -11.50 -4.97
CA SER A 77 6.04 -12.73 -4.34
C SER A 77 7.05 -12.42 -3.23
N LYS A 78 7.33 -13.41 -2.36
CA LYS A 78 8.42 -13.31 -1.37
C LYS A 78 9.76 -12.92 -2.01
N LYS A 79 10.04 -13.43 -3.21
CA LYS A 79 11.25 -13.09 -4.00
C LYS A 79 11.24 -11.63 -4.47
N THR A 80 10.10 -11.13 -4.93
CA THR A 80 9.92 -9.72 -5.32
C THR A 80 10.11 -8.81 -4.11
N HIS A 81 9.54 -9.18 -2.96
CA HIS A 81 9.70 -8.43 -1.73
C HIS A 81 11.15 -8.42 -1.22
N ALA A 82 11.87 -9.54 -1.24
CA ALA A 82 13.28 -9.57 -0.84
C ALA A 82 14.13 -8.55 -1.64
N ARG A 83 13.93 -8.47 -2.97
CA ARG A 83 14.60 -7.45 -3.80
C ARG A 83 14.18 -6.02 -3.44
N ARG A 84 12.93 -5.81 -3.03
CA ARG A 84 12.44 -4.51 -2.55
C ARG A 84 13.12 -4.14 -1.23
N VAL A 85 13.25 -5.10 -0.30
CA VAL A 85 13.95 -4.90 0.97
C VAL A 85 15.38 -4.42 0.72
N GLU A 86 16.13 -5.06 -0.18
CA GLU A 86 17.50 -4.62 -0.50
C GLU A 86 17.56 -3.15 -0.97
N ARG A 87 16.64 -2.75 -1.84
CA ARG A 87 16.60 -1.36 -2.34
C ARG A 87 16.18 -0.36 -1.26
N LEU A 88 15.23 -0.73 -0.40
CA LEU A 88 14.80 0.12 0.71
C LEU A 88 15.88 0.25 1.79
N LYS A 89 16.60 -0.83 2.10
CA LYS A 89 17.79 -0.78 2.97
C LYS A 89 18.87 0.13 2.37
N ALA A 90 19.14 0.01 1.07
CA ALA A 90 20.08 0.90 0.37
C ALA A 90 19.62 2.37 0.36
N ALA A 91 18.32 2.63 0.47
CA ALA A 91 17.74 3.97 0.63
C ALA A 91 17.76 4.48 2.09
N GLY A 92 18.32 3.71 3.03
CA GLY A 92 18.53 4.12 4.42
C GLY A 92 17.47 3.65 5.41
N LEU A 93 16.51 2.80 5.01
CA LEU A 93 15.47 2.33 5.92
C LEU A 93 16.00 1.27 6.88
N GLY A 94 15.60 1.39 8.14
CA GLY A 94 15.83 0.39 9.17
C GLY A 94 14.92 -0.83 9.02
N GLU A 95 15.29 -1.93 9.68
CA GLU A 95 14.52 -3.18 9.62
C GLU A 95 13.11 -3.02 10.21
N ALA A 96 12.97 -2.22 11.27
CA ALA A 96 11.68 -1.96 11.91
C ALA A 96 10.71 -1.21 10.97
N GLU A 97 11.21 -0.27 10.16
CA GLU A 97 10.39 0.46 9.19
C GLU A 97 9.96 -0.48 8.06
N ILE A 98 10.89 -1.27 7.52
CA ILE A 98 10.62 -2.24 6.46
C ILE A 98 9.63 -3.31 6.92
N ALA A 99 9.70 -3.74 8.19
CA ALA A 99 8.78 -4.73 8.77
C ALA A 99 7.32 -4.27 8.82
N ARG A 100 7.04 -2.97 8.65
CA ARG A 100 5.68 -2.43 8.51
C ARG A 100 5.05 -2.71 7.16
N ILE A 101 5.83 -3.14 6.16
CA ILE A 101 5.32 -3.43 4.81
C ILE A 101 4.77 -4.87 4.77
N HIS A 102 3.48 -4.99 4.50
CA HIS A 102 2.81 -6.27 4.24
C HIS A 102 3.12 -6.75 2.81
N ALA A 103 4.05 -7.70 2.69
CA ALA A 103 4.49 -8.23 1.40
C ALA A 103 4.91 -9.72 1.51
N PRO A 104 4.19 -10.67 0.85
CA PRO A 104 3.05 -10.45 -0.04
C PRO A 104 1.87 -9.80 0.67
N ILE A 105 1.22 -8.87 -0.03
CA ILE A 105 0.06 -8.15 0.49
C ILE A 105 -1.16 -9.08 0.62
N GLY A 106 -1.96 -8.86 1.66
CA GLY A 106 -3.22 -9.57 1.89
C GLY A 106 -3.06 -10.85 2.71
N LEU A 107 -4.18 -11.34 3.25
CA LEU A 107 -4.23 -12.58 4.02
C LEU A 107 -3.96 -13.81 3.12
N ALA A 108 -3.28 -14.82 3.67
CA ALA A 108 -2.95 -16.07 2.99
C ALA A 108 -4.18 -17.01 2.84
N ILE A 109 -5.14 -16.61 2.00
CA ILE A 109 -6.40 -17.34 1.76
C ILE A 109 -6.35 -18.25 0.51
N GLY A 110 -5.19 -18.39 -0.14
CA GLY A 110 -5.06 -19.15 -1.38
C GLY A 110 -5.61 -18.43 -2.62
N ALA A 111 -5.71 -17.09 -2.57
CA ALA A 111 -6.22 -16.26 -3.67
C ALA A 111 -5.40 -16.41 -4.96
N VAL A 112 -6.09 -16.59 -6.08
CA VAL A 112 -5.51 -16.72 -7.43
C VAL A 112 -6.04 -15.62 -8.36
N SER A 113 -7.35 -15.36 -8.35
CA SER A 113 -7.95 -14.36 -9.23
C SER A 113 -7.77 -12.93 -8.69
N PRO A 114 -7.82 -11.88 -9.54
CA PRO A 114 -7.76 -10.49 -9.08
C PRO A 114 -8.84 -10.15 -8.03
N ALA A 115 -10.03 -10.73 -8.14
CA ALA A 115 -11.11 -10.52 -7.18
C ALA A 115 -10.80 -11.17 -5.82
N GLU A 116 -10.27 -12.40 -5.81
CA GLU A 116 -9.84 -13.07 -4.58
C GLU A 116 -8.67 -12.32 -3.92
N ILE A 117 -7.72 -11.83 -4.72
CA ILE A 117 -6.61 -11.00 -4.22
C ILE A 117 -7.14 -9.73 -3.59
N ALA A 118 -8.12 -9.06 -4.21
CA ALA A 118 -8.76 -7.88 -3.63
C ALA A 118 -9.44 -8.20 -2.29
N VAL A 119 -10.15 -9.32 -2.18
CA VAL A 119 -10.76 -9.77 -0.91
C VAL A 119 -9.68 -10.00 0.16
N SER A 120 -8.59 -10.69 -0.20
CA SER A 120 -7.45 -10.94 0.68
C SER A 120 -6.81 -9.64 1.21
N ILE A 121 -6.60 -8.66 0.34
CA ILE A 121 -6.04 -7.35 0.70
C ILE A 121 -6.99 -6.59 1.63
N MET A 122 -8.26 -6.48 1.27
CA MET A 122 -9.23 -5.73 2.07
C MET A 122 -9.48 -6.38 3.44
N ALA A 123 -9.39 -7.71 3.53
CA ALA A 123 -9.46 -8.43 4.79
C ALA A 123 -8.25 -8.09 5.69
N GLU A 124 -7.02 -8.05 5.13
CA GLU A 124 -5.83 -7.66 5.90
C GLU A 124 -5.90 -6.19 6.36
N ILE A 125 -6.32 -5.27 5.48
CA ILE A 125 -6.53 -3.86 5.84
C ILE A 125 -7.50 -3.74 7.01
N THR A 126 -8.64 -4.43 6.93
CA THR A 126 -9.66 -4.38 7.98
C THR A 126 -9.16 -4.97 9.30
N ALA A 127 -8.45 -6.11 9.24
CA ALA A 127 -7.83 -6.71 10.41
C ALA A 127 -6.85 -5.75 11.08
N ARG A 128 -5.96 -5.09 10.30
CA ARG A 128 -4.99 -4.13 10.83
C ARG A 128 -5.64 -2.89 11.42
N LEU A 129 -6.74 -2.41 10.82
CA LEU A 129 -7.49 -1.28 11.36
C LEU A 129 -8.15 -1.59 12.72
N ARG A 130 -8.62 -2.82 12.94
CA ARG A 130 -9.38 -3.20 14.14
C ARG A 130 -8.52 -3.81 15.24
N GLN A 131 -7.54 -4.64 14.89
CA GLN A 131 -6.73 -5.39 15.86
C GLN A 131 -5.50 -4.60 16.35
N GLN A 132 -5.24 -3.40 15.82
CA GLN A 132 -4.24 -2.49 16.38
C GLN A 132 -4.69 -1.87 17.72
N ALA A 133 -6.00 -1.86 18.02
CA ALA A 133 -6.52 -1.38 19.32
C ALA A 133 -6.12 -2.32 20.47
N ASP A 134 -6.23 -3.64 20.26
CA ASP A 134 -6.00 -4.65 21.29
C ASP A 134 -4.55 -4.68 21.81
N ALA A 135 -3.56 -4.29 20.99
CA ALA A 135 -2.16 -4.25 21.39
C ALA A 135 -1.82 -3.06 22.31
N LYS A 136 -2.61 -1.97 22.28
CA LYS A 136 -2.45 -0.85 23.23
C LYS A 136 -3.17 -1.12 24.55
N ASP A 137 -4.29 -1.83 24.52
CA ASP A 137 -5.05 -2.18 25.72
C ASP A 137 -4.43 -3.37 26.48
N ALA A 138 -3.67 -4.24 25.82
CA ALA A 138 -2.90 -5.31 26.47
C ALA A 138 -1.57 -4.85 27.08
N ALA A 139 -1.14 -3.60 26.82
CA ALA A 139 0.09 -3.01 27.32
C ALA A 139 -0.13 -1.91 28.37
N ALA A 140 -1.39 -1.69 28.78
CA ALA A 140 -1.83 -0.79 29.84
C ALA A 140 -2.28 -1.59 31.07
#